data_AF-A0A3A5UNR3-F1
#
_entry.id   AF-A0A3A5UNR3-F1
#
_cell.length_a   1.000
_cell.length_b   1.000
_cell.length_c   1.000
_cell.angle_alpha   90.00
_cell.angle_beta   90.00
_cell.angle_gamma   90.00
#
_symmetry.space_group_name_H-M   'P 1'
#
loop_
_entity.id
_entity.type
_entity.pdbx_description
1 polymer ?
#
loop_
_entity_poly.entity_id
_entity_poly.type
_entity_poly.pdbx_seq_one_letter_code
_entity_poly.pdbx_strand_id
1 'polypeptide(L)'
;MAIESVPLYQQQIAFAIGLLGVYAGWRGTISKMTGFFDLSNAAKNLLYGIVVGMIFAVIVDSYVLFELLNLNLNIFTMSSLIILISLSETAFVSFILGRPRVVALRASPPNGWALGLGMGSMHSSVLIVRLFDDGLNSFSEYSGFSIISLLIALSVSISACLGHALINTWQGTKILENTRFRSLIFASIIRSMLTTSLLLCLFIPLIMIAIVPILALSWTPAQKNWMPSGMTPAAKQAFRRTLRQSEKHKIAADHRIKGDIIDSEE
;
A
#
# COMPACT_ATOMS: atom_id res chain seq x y z
N MET A 1 14.56 -13.97 -25.91
CA MET A 1 15.66 -13.10 -25.45
C MET A 1 16.19 -13.69 -24.16
N ALA A 2 17.48 -14.03 -24.07
CA ALA A 2 18.04 -14.58 -22.84
C ALA A 2 18.11 -13.44 -21.81
N ILE A 3 17.26 -13.51 -20.79
CA ILE A 3 17.29 -12.58 -19.66
C ILE A 3 18.55 -12.94 -18.87
N GLU A 4 19.59 -12.10 -18.90
CA GLU A 4 20.65 -12.22 -17.90
C GLU A 4 19.99 -12.04 -16.54
N SER A 5 20.11 -13.06 -15.68
CA SER A 5 19.46 -13.04 -14.39
C SER A 5 19.98 -11.84 -13.58
N VAL A 6 19.08 -10.93 -13.22
CA VAL A 6 19.38 -9.78 -12.34
C VAL A 6 20.24 -10.26 -11.17
N PRO A 7 21.43 -9.66 -10.93
CA PRO A 7 22.31 -10.09 -9.85
C PRO A 7 21.62 -10.15 -8.49
N LEU A 8 21.95 -11.14 -7.66
CA LEU A 8 21.30 -11.36 -6.36
C LEU A 8 21.27 -10.08 -5.49
N TYR A 9 22.36 -9.31 -5.48
CA TYR A 9 22.42 -8.09 -4.67
C TYR A 9 21.38 -7.05 -5.12
N GLN A 10 21.12 -6.91 -6.43
CA GLN A 10 20.10 -6.00 -6.95
C GLN A 10 18.69 -6.47 -6.58
N GLN A 11 18.46 -7.79 -6.58
CA GLN A 11 17.19 -8.36 -6.11
C GLN A 11 16.96 -8.09 -4.62
N GLN A 12 17.99 -8.20 -3.79
CA GLN A 12 17.91 -7.88 -2.36
C GLN A 12 17.65 -6.38 -2.14
N ILE A 13 18.28 -5.51 -2.93
CA ILE A 13 18.02 -4.06 -2.90
C ILE A 13 16.58 -3.76 -3.31
N ALA A 14 16.08 -4.39 -4.39
CA ALA A 14 14.70 -4.23 -4.84
C ALA A 14 13.69 -4.62 -3.73
N PHE A 15 13.92 -5.75 -3.07
CA PHE A 15 13.12 -6.21 -1.95
C PHE A 15 13.20 -5.25 -0.75
N ALA A 16 14.39 -4.77 -0.40
CA ALA A 16 14.57 -3.79 0.67
C ALA A 16 13.81 -2.48 0.38
N ILE A 17 13.86 -1.98 -0.87
CA ILE A 17 13.11 -0.80 -1.28
C ILE A 17 11.60 -1.05 -1.19
N GLY A 18 11.11 -2.21 -1.60
CA GLY A 18 9.71 -2.60 -1.42
C GLY A 18 9.27 -2.57 0.06
N LEU A 19 10.12 -3.04 0.97
CA LEU A 19 9.86 -2.99 2.41
C LEU A 19 9.93 -1.58 3.01
N LEU A 20 10.71 -0.66 2.45
CA LEU A 20 10.70 0.74 2.88
C LEU A 20 9.32 1.39 2.74
N GLY A 21 8.55 1.01 1.72
CA GLY A 21 7.17 1.44 1.54
C GLY A 21 6.25 1.00 2.69
N VAL A 22 6.46 -0.22 3.22
CA VAL A 22 5.76 -0.70 4.42
C VAL A 22 6.09 0.19 5.60
N TYR A 23 7.37 0.48 5.83
CA TYR A 23 7.81 1.32 6.94
C TYR A 23 7.18 2.72 6.88
N ALA A 24 7.20 3.36 5.71
CA ALA A 24 6.59 4.68 5.50
C ALA A 24 5.09 4.67 5.80
N GLY A 25 4.34 3.70 5.26
CA GLY A 25 2.90 3.59 5.48
C GLY A 25 2.54 3.17 6.91
N TRP A 26 3.35 2.35 7.56
CA TRP A 26 3.15 1.93 8.94
C TRP A 26 3.35 3.09 9.91
N ARG A 27 4.49 3.77 9.81
CA ARG A 27 4.84 4.93 10.64
C ARG A 27 3.85 6.08 10.42
N GLY A 28 3.36 6.26 9.19
CA GLY A 28 2.42 7.32 8.83
C GLY A 28 1.04 7.20 9.47
N THR A 29 0.59 5.98 9.79
CA THR A 29 -0.81 5.71 10.20
C THR A 29 -0.90 4.81 11.44
N ILE A 30 -0.45 3.57 11.34
CA ILE A 30 -0.60 2.54 12.39
C ILE A 30 0.09 2.98 13.68
N SER A 31 1.30 3.53 13.60
CA SER A 31 2.04 4.02 14.78
C SER A 31 1.28 5.10 15.57
N LYS A 32 0.50 5.96 14.88
CA LYS A 32 -0.24 7.06 15.53
C LYS A 32 -1.49 6.59 16.27
N MET A 33 -2.01 5.43 15.90
CA MET A 33 -3.24 4.87 16.45
C MET A 33 -2.94 3.75 17.47
N THR A 34 -1.67 3.54 17.82
CA THR A 34 -1.24 2.53 18.81
C THR A 34 -2.01 2.69 20.12
N GLY A 35 -2.44 1.57 20.70
CA GLY A 35 -3.29 1.54 21.89
C GLY A 35 -4.80 1.64 21.62
N PHE A 36 -5.22 1.97 20.40
CA PHE A 36 -6.64 2.05 20.03
C PHE A 36 -7.13 0.90 19.14
N PHE A 37 -6.23 0.07 18.61
CA PHE A 37 -6.54 -1.13 17.85
C PHE A 37 -5.54 -2.23 18.15
N ASP A 38 -5.90 -3.46 17.79
CA ASP A 38 -5.07 -4.65 18.00
C ASP A 38 -3.89 -4.69 17.00
N LEU A 39 -2.70 -4.35 17.51
CA LEU A 39 -1.45 -4.33 16.72
C LEU A 39 -1.01 -5.73 16.29
N SER A 40 -1.27 -6.76 17.12
CA SER A 40 -0.91 -8.14 16.80
C SER A 40 -1.71 -8.63 15.58
N ASN A 41 -3.01 -8.32 15.55
CA ASN A 41 -3.85 -8.65 14.41
C ASN A 41 -3.46 -7.85 13.16
N ALA A 42 -3.08 -6.57 13.29
CA ALA A 42 -2.57 -5.78 12.17
C ALA A 42 -1.28 -6.39 11.59
N ALA A 43 -0.31 -6.76 12.44
CA ALA A 43 0.94 -7.42 12.01
C ALA A 43 0.68 -8.77 11.32
N LYS A 44 -0.27 -9.57 11.84
CA LYS A 44 -0.70 -10.82 11.20
C LYS A 44 -1.27 -10.58 9.79
N ASN A 45 -2.08 -9.53 9.62
CA ASN A 45 -2.62 -9.18 8.30
C ASN A 45 -1.55 -8.62 7.37
N LEU A 46 -0.54 -7.90 7.88
CA LEU A 46 0.64 -7.53 7.10
C LEU A 46 1.36 -8.76 6.53
N LEU A 47 1.58 -9.80 7.35
CA LEU A 47 2.19 -11.06 6.89
C LEU A 47 1.33 -11.76 5.83
N TYR A 48 0.01 -11.81 6.00
CA TYR A 48 -0.88 -12.32 4.94
C TYR A 48 -0.77 -11.49 3.66
N GLY A 49 -0.61 -10.17 3.79
CA GLY A 49 -0.44 -9.26 2.67
C GLY A 49 0.83 -9.53 1.90
N ILE A 50 1.94 -9.80 2.60
CA ILE A 50 3.22 -10.19 1.97
C ILE A 50 3.06 -11.48 1.19
N VAL A 51 2.55 -12.55 1.82
CA VAL A 51 2.42 -13.85 1.13
C VAL A 51 1.51 -13.76 -0.09
N VAL A 52 0.36 -13.11 0.05
CA VAL A 52 -0.63 -13.03 -1.03
C VAL A 52 -0.19 -12.04 -2.12
N GLY A 53 0.40 -10.91 -1.72
CA GLY A 53 0.98 -9.94 -2.63
C GLY A 53 2.08 -10.55 -3.48
N MET A 54 2.89 -11.47 -2.94
CA MET A 54 3.89 -12.19 -3.71
C MET A 54 3.25 -13.04 -4.81
N ILE A 55 2.20 -13.81 -4.46
CA ILE A 55 1.48 -14.65 -5.43
C ILE A 55 0.91 -13.80 -6.56
N PHE A 56 0.23 -12.69 -6.23
CA PHE A 56 -0.35 -11.81 -7.25
C PHE A 56 0.69 -11.03 -8.04
N ALA A 57 1.78 -10.60 -7.42
CA ALA A 57 2.89 -9.95 -8.11
C ALA A 57 3.52 -10.88 -9.16
N VAL A 58 3.72 -12.16 -8.83
CA VAL A 58 4.21 -13.18 -9.78
C VAL A 58 3.21 -13.40 -10.91
N ILE A 59 1.90 -13.46 -10.62
CA ILE A 59 0.87 -13.61 -11.66
C ILE A 59 0.85 -12.39 -12.60
N VAL A 60 0.92 -11.17 -12.05
CA VAL A 60 0.98 -9.93 -12.84
C VAL A 60 2.24 -9.92 -13.70
N ASP A 61 3.40 -10.27 -13.15
CA ASP A 61 4.65 -10.34 -13.91
C ASP A 61 4.58 -11.37 -15.04
N SER A 62 4.15 -12.60 -14.73
CA SER A 62 4.18 -13.72 -15.67
C SER A 62 3.15 -13.60 -16.80
N TYR A 63 1.94 -13.13 -16.49
CA TYR A 63 0.83 -13.11 -17.46
C TYR A 63 0.56 -11.74 -18.07
N VAL A 64 1.03 -10.66 -17.44
CA VAL A 64 0.82 -9.30 -17.96
C VAL A 64 2.12 -8.72 -18.47
N LEU A 65 3.14 -8.57 -17.61
CA LEU A 65 4.37 -7.89 -18.01
C LEU A 65 5.19 -8.70 -19.02
N PHE A 66 5.43 -9.98 -18.75
CA PHE A 66 6.21 -10.84 -19.65
C PHE A 66 5.57 -10.95 -21.03
N GLU A 67 4.26 -11.14 -21.09
CA GLU A 67 3.54 -11.24 -22.37
C GLU A 67 3.41 -9.89 -23.09
N LEU A 68 3.37 -8.77 -22.35
CA LEU A 68 3.48 -7.43 -22.92
C LEU A 68 4.83 -7.22 -23.61
N LEU A 69 5.93 -7.63 -22.96
CA LEU A 69 7.28 -7.51 -23.52
C LEU A 69 7.49 -8.39 -24.76
N ASN A 70 6.82 -9.54 -24.84
CA ASN A 70 6.86 -10.41 -26.01
C ASN A 70 5.87 -10.01 -27.12
N LEU A 71 5.12 -8.90 -26.94
CA LEU A 71 4.08 -8.42 -27.88
C LEU A 71 3.00 -9.46 -28.20
N ASN A 72 2.76 -10.40 -27.30
CA ASN A 72 1.81 -11.50 -27.47
C ASN A 72 0.37 -11.14 -27.07
N LEU A 73 0.18 -10.01 -26.37
CA LEU A 73 -1.14 -9.58 -25.90
C LEU A 73 -1.63 -8.33 -26.60
N ASN A 74 -2.87 -8.41 -27.07
CA ASN A 74 -3.65 -7.25 -27.44
C ASN A 74 -4.10 -6.47 -26.18
N ILE A 75 -4.31 -5.16 -26.33
CA ILE A 75 -4.75 -4.26 -25.26
C ILE A 75 -6.03 -4.76 -24.55
N PHE A 76 -6.98 -5.32 -25.31
CA PHE A 76 -8.22 -5.89 -24.78
C PHE A 76 -7.96 -7.10 -23.86
N THR A 77 -7.09 -8.03 -24.27
CA THR A 77 -6.76 -9.21 -23.47
C THR A 77 -5.99 -8.81 -22.21
N MET A 78 -5.03 -7.89 -22.34
CA MET A 78 -4.25 -7.37 -21.22
C MET A 78 -5.15 -6.70 -20.17
N SER A 79 -6.04 -5.80 -20.61
CA SER A 79 -6.98 -5.13 -19.69
C SER A 79 -7.94 -6.11 -19.01
N SER A 80 -8.45 -7.11 -19.73
CA SER A 80 -9.30 -8.16 -19.15
C SER A 80 -8.56 -8.97 -18.08
N LEU A 81 -7.31 -9.38 -18.33
CA LEU A 81 -6.48 -10.09 -17.36
C LEU A 81 -6.19 -9.26 -16.11
N ILE A 82 -5.82 -7.98 -16.27
CA ILE A 82 -5.56 -7.10 -15.11
C ILE A 82 -6.82 -6.93 -14.27
N ILE A 83 -7.99 -6.77 -14.89
CA ILE A 83 -9.28 -6.68 -14.18
C ILE A 83 -9.56 -7.97 -13.43
N LEU A 84 -9.34 -9.14 -14.04
CA LEU A 84 -9.56 -10.44 -13.40
C LEU A 84 -8.63 -10.67 -12.20
N ILE A 85 -7.35 -10.33 -12.34
CA ILE A 85 -6.36 -10.40 -11.26
C ILE A 85 -6.77 -9.45 -10.13
N SER A 86 -7.12 -8.21 -10.47
CA SER A 86 -7.54 -7.20 -9.50
C SER A 86 -8.84 -7.60 -8.79
N LEU A 87 -9.79 -8.22 -9.49
CA LEU A 87 -11.01 -8.76 -8.89
C LEU A 87 -10.70 -9.89 -7.90
N SER A 88 -9.78 -10.77 -8.26
CA SER A 88 -9.33 -11.88 -7.40
C SER A 88 -8.62 -11.38 -6.14
N GLU A 89 -7.72 -10.40 -6.27
CA GLU A 89 -7.10 -9.71 -5.13
C GLU A 89 -8.15 -9.06 -4.23
N THR A 90 -9.11 -8.35 -4.83
CA THR A 90 -10.17 -7.67 -4.09
C THR A 90 -11.07 -8.65 -3.36
N ALA A 91 -11.41 -9.77 -4.00
CA ALA A 91 -12.19 -10.85 -3.40
C ALA A 91 -11.45 -11.46 -2.20
N PHE A 92 -10.15 -11.68 -2.33
CA PHE A 92 -9.31 -12.16 -1.23
C PHE A 92 -9.30 -11.17 -0.05
N VAL A 93 -9.12 -9.87 -0.31
CA VAL A 93 -9.18 -8.83 0.72
C VAL A 93 -10.54 -8.85 1.42
N SER A 94 -11.63 -8.93 0.67
CA SER A 94 -12.98 -9.07 1.22
C SER A 94 -13.16 -10.33 2.08
N PHE A 95 -12.56 -11.44 1.68
CA PHE A 95 -12.60 -12.69 2.42
C PHE A 95 -11.86 -12.58 3.77
N ILE A 96 -10.66 -12.00 3.79
CA ILE A 96 -9.87 -11.82 5.02
C ILE A 96 -10.54 -10.82 5.97
N LEU A 97 -10.94 -9.65 5.45
CA LEU A 97 -11.48 -8.55 6.26
C LEU A 97 -12.94 -8.78 6.66
N GLY A 98 -13.66 -9.64 5.94
CA GLY A 98 -15.07 -9.98 6.16
C GLY A 98 -15.31 -11.10 7.18
N ARG A 99 -14.25 -11.70 7.75
CA ARG A 99 -14.37 -12.75 8.77
C ARG A 99 -15.19 -12.25 9.97
N PRO A 100 -16.15 -13.04 10.50
CA PRO A 100 -17.02 -12.60 11.59
C PRO A 100 -16.27 -12.03 12.80
N ARG A 101 -15.17 -12.67 13.21
CA ARG A 101 -14.31 -12.20 14.31
C ARG A 101 -13.69 -10.82 14.04
N VAL A 102 -13.28 -10.55 12.80
CA VAL A 102 -12.66 -9.27 12.42
C VAL A 102 -13.71 -8.17 12.39
N VAL A 103 -14.88 -8.46 11.83
CA VAL A 103 -16.02 -7.52 11.73
C VAL A 103 -16.59 -7.21 13.12
N ALA A 104 -16.76 -8.22 13.98
CA ALA A 104 -17.26 -8.03 15.34
C ALA A 104 -16.38 -7.10 16.18
N LEU A 105 -15.06 -7.18 16.01
CA LEU A 105 -14.09 -6.28 16.64
C LEU A 105 -13.91 -4.95 15.91
N ARG A 106 -14.65 -4.71 14.82
CA ARG A 106 -14.51 -3.56 13.92
C ARG A 106 -13.07 -3.37 13.40
N ALA A 107 -12.26 -4.43 13.36
CA ALA A 107 -10.85 -4.36 13.00
C ALA A 107 -10.59 -4.35 11.47
N SER A 108 -11.65 -4.41 10.64
CA SER A 108 -11.52 -4.51 9.17
C SER A 108 -10.73 -3.34 8.53
N PRO A 109 -10.94 -2.06 8.85
CA PRO A 109 -10.17 -0.95 8.27
C PRO A 109 -8.66 -0.94 8.61
N PRO A 110 -8.24 -1.03 9.89
CA PRO A 110 -6.82 -1.05 10.23
C PRO A 110 -6.11 -2.33 9.77
N ASN A 111 -6.79 -3.49 9.83
CA ASN A 111 -6.25 -4.72 9.24
C ASN A 111 -6.11 -4.61 7.73
N GLY A 112 -7.06 -3.94 7.05
CA GLY A 112 -6.98 -3.65 5.63
C GLY A 112 -5.77 -2.81 5.27
N TRP A 113 -5.47 -1.77 6.07
CA TRP A 113 -4.26 -0.95 5.88
C TRP A 113 -3.01 -1.82 5.89
N ALA A 114 -2.84 -2.59 6.97
CA ALA A 114 -1.67 -3.45 7.16
C ALA A 114 -1.56 -4.53 6.06
N LEU A 115 -2.67 -5.18 5.71
CA LEU A 115 -2.74 -6.12 4.59
C LEU A 115 -2.28 -5.47 3.28
N GLY A 116 -2.75 -4.26 3.00
CA GLY A 116 -2.42 -3.53 1.78
C GLY A 116 -0.96 -3.09 1.71
N LEU A 117 -0.36 -2.69 2.83
CA LEU A 117 1.09 -2.42 2.88
C LEU A 117 1.90 -3.66 2.49
N GLY A 118 1.52 -4.84 2.97
CA GLY A 118 2.17 -6.10 2.62
C GLY A 118 1.97 -6.50 1.15
N MET A 119 0.77 -6.27 0.61
CA MET A 119 0.51 -6.54 -0.81
C MET A 119 1.33 -5.60 -1.70
N GLY A 120 1.28 -4.30 -1.44
CA GLY A 120 1.99 -3.29 -2.23
C GLY A 120 3.50 -3.43 -2.18
N SER A 121 4.08 -3.91 -1.07
CA SER A 121 5.52 -4.13 -0.97
C SER A 121 6.00 -5.26 -1.86
N MET A 122 5.21 -6.33 -2.01
CA MET A 122 5.57 -7.41 -2.93
C MET A 122 5.35 -7.04 -4.39
N HIS A 123 4.24 -6.35 -4.70
CA HIS A 123 4.00 -5.83 -6.05
C HIS A 123 5.15 -4.91 -6.49
N SER A 124 5.53 -3.96 -5.63
CA SER A 124 6.66 -3.08 -5.94
C SER A 124 7.98 -3.83 -6.01
N SER A 125 8.25 -4.80 -5.14
CA SER A 125 9.52 -5.56 -5.17
C SER A 125 9.74 -6.25 -6.52
N VAL A 126 8.71 -6.93 -7.04
CA VAL A 126 8.80 -7.60 -8.36
C VAL A 126 8.98 -6.58 -9.49
N LEU A 127 8.23 -5.47 -9.48
CA LEU A 127 8.38 -4.41 -10.48
C LEU A 127 9.77 -3.77 -10.43
N ILE A 128 10.36 -3.58 -9.25
CA ILE A 128 11.69 -3.00 -9.08
C ILE A 128 12.77 -3.97 -9.56
N VAL A 129 12.61 -5.28 -9.33
CA VAL A 129 13.50 -6.29 -9.92
C VAL A 129 13.48 -6.18 -11.45
N ARG A 130 12.30 -6.03 -12.04
CA ARG A 130 12.15 -5.82 -13.50
C ARG A 130 12.71 -4.49 -13.98
N LEU A 131 12.62 -3.44 -13.17
CA LEU A 131 13.23 -2.16 -13.48
C LEU A 131 14.76 -2.27 -13.58
N PHE A 132 15.38 -3.02 -12.67
CA PHE A 132 16.83 -3.24 -12.66
C PHE A 132 17.33 -4.24 -13.71
N ASP A 133 16.43 -4.99 -14.36
CA ASP A 133 16.76 -5.95 -15.40
C ASP A 133 17.19 -5.27 -16.69
N ASP A 134 18.46 -5.41 -17.07
CA ASP A 134 19.00 -4.82 -18.29
C ASP A 134 18.30 -5.34 -19.57
N GLY A 135 17.60 -6.48 -19.51
CA GLY A 135 16.76 -6.97 -20.59
C GLY A 135 15.59 -6.05 -20.93
N LEU A 136 15.15 -5.21 -19.98
CA LEU A 136 14.09 -4.22 -20.18
C LEU A 136 14.61 -2.94 -20.86
N ASN A 137 15.94 -2.73 -20.97
CA ASN A 137 16.53 -1.57 -21.65
C ASN A 137 16.11 -1.42 -23.12
N SER A 138 15.76 -2.53 -23.79
CA SER A 138 15.23 -2.48 -25.16
C SER A 138 13.85 -1.82 -25.26
N PHE A 139 13.12 -1.70 -24.15
CA PHE A 139 11.76 -1.15 -24.08
C PHE A 139 11.66 0.10 -23.21
N SER A 140 12.59 0.33 -22.29
CA SER A 140 12.59 1.48 -21.38
C SER A 140 13.99 2.04 -21.18
N GLU A 141 14.15 3.34 -21.42
CA GLU A 141 15.40 4.08 -21.18
C GLU A 141 15.73 4.23 -19.68
N TYR A 142 14.78 3.93 -18.80
CA TYR A 142 14.91 4.07 -17.36
C TYR A 142 15.32 2.78 -16.64
N SER A 143 15.46 1.70 -17.41
CA SER A 143 15.84 0.40 -16.89
C SER A 143 17.35 0.29 -16.62
N GLY A 144 17.76 -0.77 -15.94
CA GLY A 144 19.11 -0.99 -15.44
C GLY A 144 19.36 -0.38 -14.06
N PHE A 145 20.53 -0.68 -13.49
CA PHE A 145 20.86 -0.28 -12.12
C PHE A 145 21.53 1.11 -12.07
N SER A 146 20.69 2.15 -12.06
CA SER A 146 21.12 3.57 -12.05
C SER A 146 20.48 4.37 -10.91
N ILE A 147 20.99 5.58 -10.63
CA ILE A 147 20.40 6.49 -9.64
C ILE A 147 18.95 6.86 -10.02
N ILE A 148 18.67 7.02 -11.32
CA ILE A 148 17.32 7.32 -11.83
C ILE A 148 16.38 6.16 -11.54
N SER A 149 16.80 4.93 -11.88
CA SER A 149 16.03 3.72 -11.58
C SER A 149 15.74 3.57 -10.08
N LEU A 150 16.69 3.96 -9.21
CA LEU A 150 16.54 3.90 -7.76
C LEU A 150 15.47 4.90 -7.26
N LEU A 151 15.42 6.11 -7.81
CA LEU A 151 14.39 7.11 -7.49
C LEU A 151 13.00 6.65 -7.96
N ILE A 152 12.92 6.05 -9.14
CA ILE A 152 11.68 5.45 -9.65
C ILE A 152 11.27 4.30 -8.74
N ALA A 153 12.19 3.41 -8.36
CA ALA A 153 11.94 2.29 -7.46
C ALA A 153 11.39 2.73 -6.10
N LEU A 154 11.98 3.77 -5.49
CA LEU A 154 11.47 4.35 -4.24
C LEU A 154 10.06 4.91 -4.40
N SER A 155 9.81 5.60 -5.51
CA SER A 155 8.51 6.18 -5.81
C SER A 155 7.45 5.10 -6.02
N VAL A 156 7.75 4.06 -6.81
CA VAL A 156 6.90 2.89 -7.05
C VAL A 156 6.61 2.15 -5.74
N SER A 157 7.61 1.95 -4.88
CA SER A 157 7.44 1.31 -3.57
C SER A 157 6.45 2.06 -2.68
N ILE A 158 6.63 3.37 -2.52
CA ILE A 158 5.74 4.20 -1.70
C ILE A 158 4.33 4.19 -2.29
N SER A 159 4.20 4.40 -3.60
CA SER A 159 2.90 4.45 -4.26
C SER A 159 2.16 3.12 -4.25
N ALA A 160 2.85 1.99 -4.46
CA ALA A 160 2.23 0.67 -4.39
C ALA A 160 1.78 0.36 -2.96
N CYS A 161 2.64 0.56 -1.95
CA CYS A 161 2.29 0.31 -0.55
C CYS A 161 1.10 1.17 -0.10
N LEU A 162 1.15 2.47 -0.35
CA LEU A 162 0.07 3.39 0.04
C LEU A 162 -1.21 3.15 -0.78
N GLY A 163 -1.09 2.89 -2.08
CA GLY A 163 -2.23 2.61 -2.94
C GLY A 163 -3.01 1.38 -2.48
N HIS A 164 -2.33 0.24 -2.30
CA HIS A 164 -2.97 -0.97 -1.80
C HIS A 164 -3.52 -0.79 -0.37
N ALA A 165 -2.79 -0.09 0.52
CA ALA A 165 -3.27 0.19 1.87
C ALA A 165 -4.56 1.03 1.87
N LEU A 166 -4.62 2.10 1.07
CA LEU A 166 -5.78 2.98 0.95
C LEU A 166 -7.00 2.23 0.42
N ILE A 167 -6.84 1.45 -0.65
CA ILE A 167 -7.94 0.67 -1.23
C ILE A 167 -8.44 -0.37 -0.22
N ASN A 168 -7.54 -1.10 0.45
CA ASN A 168 -7.91 -2.13 1.42
C ASN A 168 -8.59 -1.55 2.66
N THR A 169 -8.14 -0.39 3.16
CA THR A 169 -8.78 0.31 4.29
C THR A 169 -10.16 0.82 3.94
N TRP A 170 -10.33 1.38 2.73
CA TRP A 170 -11.63 1.78 2.23
C TRP A 170 -12.58 0.58 2.14
N GLN A 171 -12.11 -0.52 1.55
CA GLN A 171 -12.87 -1.76 1.45
C GLN A 171 -13.24 -2.32 2.83
N GLY A 172 -12.30 -2.31 3.79
CA GLY A 172 -12.54 -2.68 5.18
C GLY A 172 -13.63 -1.83 5.85
N THR A 173 -13.68 -0.53 5.55
CA THR A 173 -14.74 0.38 6.03
C THR A 173 -16.09 0.00 5.44
N LYS A 174 -16.15 -0.27 4.13
CA LYS A 174 -17.39 -0.65 3.44
C LYS A 174 -17.95 -2.00 3.88
N ILE A 175 -17.08 -2.92 4.32
CA ILE A 175 -17.50 -4.18 4.95
C ILE A 175 -18.25 -3.92 6.25
N LEU A 176 -17.80 -2.96 7.08
CA LEU A 176 -18.50 -2.57 8.32
C LEU A 176 -19.84 -1.88 8.04
N GLU A 177 -19.96 -1.18 6.90
CA GLU A 177 -21.19 -0.53 6.44
C GLU A 177 -22.13 -1.48 5.67
N ASN A 178 -21.86 -2.79 5.63
CA ASN A 178 -22.62 -3.81 4.89
C ASN A 178 -22.74 -3.58 3.37
N THR A 179 -21.86 -2.78 2.75
CA THR A 179 -21.86 -2.51 1.30
C THR A 179 -20.84 -3.39 0.55
N ARG A 180 -20.81 -4.70 0.87
CA ARG A 180 -19.75 -5.64 0.47
C ARG A 180 -19.61 -5.81 -1.04
N PHE A 181 -20.70 -6.11 -1.75
CA PHE A 181 -20.65 -6.35 -3.19
C PHE A 181 -20.23 -5.10 -3.97
N ARG A 182 -20.80 -3.94 -3.62
CA ARG A 182 -20.40 -2.66 -4.22
C ARG A 182 -18.91 -2.38 -3.97
N SER A 183 -18.44 -2.61 -2.76
CA SER A 183 -17.02 -2.43 -2.44
C SER A 183 -16.10 -3.33 -3.26
N LEU A 184 -16.52 -4.58 -3.54
CA LEU A 184 -15.77 -5.52 -4.38
C LEU A 184 -15.58 -4.97 -5.79
N ILE A 185 -16.65 -4.54 -6.47
CA ILE A 185 -16.55 -4.04 -7.85
C ILE A 185 -15.71 -2.77 -7.94
N PHE A 186 -16.01 -1.76 -7.11
CA PHE A 186 -15.30 -0.48 -7.15
C PHE A 186 -13.82 -0.61 -6.76
N ALA A 187 -13.49 -1.40 -5.73
CA ALA A 187 -12.09 -1.63 -5.37
C ALA A 187 -11.35 -2.42 -6.45
N SER A 188 -12.02 -3.33 -7.18
CA SER A 188 -11.39 -4.06 -8.29
C SER A 188 -11.01 -3.13 -9.44
N ILE A 189 -11.89 -2.20 -9.79
CA ILE A 189 -11.61 -1.20 -10.84
C ILE A 189 -10.45 -0.30 -10.41
N ILE A 190 -10.50 0.27 -9.20
CA ILE A 190 -9.44 1.15 -8.71
C ILE A 190 -8.09 0.40 -8.61
N ARG A 191 -8.12 -0.86 -8.17
CA ARG A 191 -6.92 -1.70 -8.10
C ARG A 191 -6.38 -2.04 -9.48
N SER A 192 -7.23 -2.32 -10.48
CA SER A 192 -6.78 -2.51 -11.86
C SER A 192 -6.12 -1.26 -12.43
N MET A 193 -6.65 -0.06 -12.11
CA MET A 193 -6.04 1.21 -12.49
C MET A 193 -4.68 1.37 -11.80
N LEU A 194 -4.58 1.12 -10.50
CA LEU A 194 -3.32 1.19 -9.75
C LEU A 194 -2.27 0.23 -10.33
N THR A 195 -2.60 -1.05 -10.52
CA THR A 195 -1.69 -2.07 -11.06
C THR A 195 -1.23 -1.69 -12.47
N THR A 196 -2.14 -1.22 -13.33
CA THR A 196 -1.80 -0.75 -14.68
C THR A 196 -0.86 0.45 -14.62
N SER A 197 -1.16 1.46 -13.78
CA SER A 197 -0.30 2.64 -13.65
C SER A 197 1.08 2.29 -13.10
N LEU A 198 1.19 1.38 -12.13
CA LEU A 198 2.48 0.93 -11.60
C LEU A 198 3.31 0.17 -12.64
N LEU A 199 2.68 -0.68 -13.47
CA LEU A 199 3.35 -1.34 -14.60
C LEU A 199 3.87 -0.31 -15.60
N LEU A 200 3.02 0.65 -15.98
CA LEU A 200 3.39 1.67 -16.95
C LEU A 200 4.50 2.60 -16.44
N CYS A 201 4.65 2.79 -15.13
CA CYS A 201 5.77 3.55 -14.55
C CYS A 201 7.15 2.96 -14.89
N LEU A 202 7.24 1.68 -15.24
CA LEU A 202 8.50 1.07 -15.72
C LEU A 202 8.95 1.64 -17.06
N PHE A 203 8.00 2.10 -17.90
CA PHE A 203 8.26 2.63 -19.23
C PHE A 203 8.14 4.16 -19.28
N ILE A 204 7.16 4.71 -18.56
CA ILE A 204 6.84 6.14 -18.53
C ILE A 204 6.71 6.58 -17.06
N PRO A 205 7.83 6.91 -16.39
CA PRO A 205 7.83 7.29 -14.97
C PRO A 205 6.97 8.54 -14.68
N LEU A 206 6.70 9.37 -15.68
CA LEU A 206 5.84 10.55 -15.57
C LEU A 206 4.43 10.23 -15.07
N ILE A 207 3.96 8.98 -15.25
CA ILE A 207 2.68 8.51 -14.71
C ILE A 207 2.59 8.66 -13.19
N MET A 208 3.73 8.69 -12.49
CA MET A 208 3.78 8.98 -11.05
C MET A 208 3.14 10.34 -10.70
N ILE A 209 3.21 11.33 -11.59
CA ILE A 209 2.57 12.64 -11.39
C ILE A 209 1.04 12.50 -11.31
N ALA A 210 0.45 11.49 -11.94
CA ALA A 210 -0.98 11.21 -11.80
C ALA A 210 -1.28 10.38 -10.54
N ILE A 211 -0.44 9.40 -10.19
CA ILE A 211 -0.66 8.52 -9.03
C ILE A 211 -0.57 9.31 -7.71
N VAL A 212 0.49 10.11 -7.54
CA VAL A 212 0.80 10.76 -6.26
C VAL A 212 -0.33 11.68 -5.77
N PRO A 213 -0.93 12.56 -6.61
CA PRO A 213 -2.07 13.37 -6.20
C PRO A 213 -3.29 12.54 -5.79
N ILE A 214 -3.59 11.45 -6.49
CA ILE A 214 -4.73 10.57 -6.15
C ILE A 214 -4.53 9.94 -4.76
N LEU A 215 -3.31 9.49 -4.47
CA LEU A 215 -2.96 8.97 -3.14
C LEU A 215 -3.05 10.06 -2.06
N ALA A 216 -2.55 11.26 -2.35
CA ALA A 216 -2.61 12.40 -1.43
C ALA A 216 -4.05 12.83 -1.13
N LEU A 217 -4.92 12.88 -2.15
CA LEU A 217 -6.34 13.18 -1.99
C LEU A 217 -7.05 12.10 -1.16
N SER A 218 -6.69 10.83 -1.37
CA SER A 218 -7.26 9.68 -0.64
C SER A 218 -6.74 9.56 0.81
N TRP A 219 -5.59 10.16 1.11
CA TRP A 219 -4.98 10.13 2.44
C TRP A 219 -5.88 10.77 3.49
N THR A 220 -6.43 11.96 3.22
CA THR A 220 -7.25 12.69 4.20
C THR A 220 -8.52 11.93 4.60
N PRO A 221 -9.34 11.41 3.65
CA PRO A 221 -10.44 10.51 3.95
C PRO A 221 -10.02 9.28 4.76
N ALA A 222 -8.87 8.69 4.43
CA ALA A 222 -8.38 7.51 5.13
C ALA A 222 -8.11 7.79 6.61
N GLN A 223 -7.43 8.89 6.92
CA GLN A 223 -7.09 9.23 8.30
C GLN A 223 -8.30 9.74 9.11
N LYS A 224 -9.20 10.51 8.50
CA LYS A 224 -10.33 11.14 9.22
C LYS A 224 -11.55 10.21 9.37
N ASN A 225 -11.81 9.39 8.34
CA ASN A 225 -13.06 8.64 8.22
C ASN A 225 -12.85 7.13 8.22
N TRP A 226 -12.01 6.61 7.32
CA TRP A 226 -11.92 5.15 7.10
C TRP A 226 -11.22 4.44 8.26
N MET A 227 -10.01 4.87 8.64
CA MET A 227 -9.26 4.27 9.75
C MET A 227 -10.02 4.36 11.09
N PRO A 228 -10.58 5.52 11.49
CA PRO A 228 -11.35 5.62 12.74
C PRO A 228 -12.71 4.92 12.71
N SER A 229 -13.20 4.45 11.56
CA SER A 229 -14.45 3.68 11.49
C SER A 229 -14.36 2.32 12.20
N GLY A 230 -13.11 1.84 12.36
CA GLY A 230 -12.79 0.63 13.12
C GLY A 230 -12.75 0.81 14.64
N MET A 231 -12.92 2.03 15.14
CA MET A 231 -12.98 2.32 16.57
C MET A 231 -14.43 2.39 17.06
N THR A 232 -14.66 2.07 18.34
CA THR A 232 -15.92 2.41 19.02
C THR A 232 -16.06 3.92 19.18
N PRO A 233 -17.27 4.47 19.38
CA PRO A 233 -17.46 5.92 19.59
C PRO A 233 -16.62 6.47 20.76
N ALA A 234 -16.54 5.74 21.87
CA ALA A 234 -15.73 6.10 23.03
C ALA A 234 -14.23 6.11 22.70
N ALA A 235 -13.72 5.06 22.01
CA ALA A 235 -12.33 4.99 21.59
C ALA A 235 -11.99 6.10 20.59
N LYS A 236 -12.90 6.44 19.66
CA LYS A 236 -12.73 7.55 18.71
C LYS A 236 -12.66 8.90 19.42
N GLN A 237 -13.44 9.10 20.48
CA GLN A 237 -13.37 10.31 21.29
C GLN A 237 -12.04 10.39 22.07
N ALA A 238 -11.60 9.29 22.69
CA ALA A 238 -10.32 9.22 23.37
C ALA A 238 -9.15 9.47 22.40
N PHE A 239 -9.17 8.87 21.22
CA PHE A 239 -8.18 9.09 20.16
C PHE A 239 -8.12 10.56 19.71
N ARG A 240 -9.27 11.23 19.59
CA ARG A 240 -9.30 12.67 19.28
C ARG A 240 -8.70 13.52 20.41
N ARG A 241 -8.88 13.11 21.67
CA ARG A 241 -8.29 13.79 22.83
C ARG A 241 -6.77 13.61 22.83
N THR A 242 -6.26 12.40 22.61
CA THR A 242 -4.81 12.15 22.58
C THR A 242 -4.13 12.88 21.43
N LEU A 243 -4.75 12.96 20.24
CA LEU A 243 -4.23 13.77 19.14
C LEU A 243 -4.10 15.25 19.54
N ARG A 244 -5.13 15.83 20.16
CA ARG A 244 -5.11 17.23 20.64
C ARG A 244 -4.06 17.46 21.73
N GLN A 245 -3.92 16.52 22.67
CA GLN A 245 -2.91 16.60 23.72
C GLN A 245 -1.50 16.45 23.16
N SER A 246 -1.27 15.56 22.19
CA SER A 246 0.05 15.38 21.58
C SER A 246 0.57 16.65 20.90
N GLU A 247 -0.31 17.42 20.26
CA GLU A 247 0.03 18.71 19.65
C GLU A 247 0.38 19.74 20.72
N LYS A 248 -0.40 19.83 21.81
CA LYS A 248 -0.09 20.68 22.96
C LYS A 248 1.24 20.32 23.62
N HIS A 249 1.51 19.03 23.84
CA HIS A 249 2.76 18.56 24.44
C HIS A 249 3.95 18.82 23.52
N LYS A 250 3.78 18.70 22.20
CA LYS A 250 4.83 19.04 21.23
C LYS A 250 5.16 20.53 21.29
N ILE A 251 4.14 21.40 21.24
CA ILE A 251 4.31 22.86 21.38
C ILE A 251 4.99 23.19 22.71
N ALA A 252 4.54 22.59 23.81
CA ALA A 252 5.16 22.79 25.13
C ALA A 252 6.62 22.31 25.15
N ALA A 253 6.94 21.19 24.50
CA ALA A 253 8.31 20.69 24.40
C ALA A 253 9.21 21.60 23.55
N ASP A 254 8.70 22.12 22.43
CA ASP A 254 9.42 23.06 21.55
C ASP A 254 9.69 24.41 22.25
N HIS A 255 8.83 24.81 23.19
CA HIS A 255 8.98 26.00 24.03
C HIS A 255 9.68 25.76 25.38
N ARG A 256 10.17 24.54 25.68
CA ARG A 256 10.91 24.29 26.92
C ARG A 256 12.27 25.00 26.89
N ILE A 257 12.44 25.96 27.79
CA ILE A 257 13.74 26.54 28.11
C ILE A 257 14.43 25.63 29.14
N LYS A 258 15.66 25.22 28.86
CA LYS A 258 16.42 24.32 29.73
C LYS A 258 16.70 25.00 31.07
N GLY A 259 16.05 24.54 32.14
CA GLY A 259 16.21 25.08 33.50
C GLY A 259 14.94 25.66 34.11
N ASP A 260 13.88 25.85 33.33
CA ASP A 260 12.58 26.29 33.87
C ASP A 260 11.80 25.10 34.44
N ILE A 261 11.38 25.23 35.70
CA ILE A 261 10.51 24.27 36.38
C ILE A 261 9.08 24.58 35.92
N ILE A 262 8.46 23.62 35.25
CA ILE A 262 7.03 23.71 34.93
C ILE A 262 6.29 23.25 36.18
N ASP A 263 5.64 24.19 36.88
CA ASP A 263 4.66 23.84 37.90
C ASP A 263 3.51 23.11 37.21
N SER A 264 3.44 21.80 37.40
CA SER A 264 2.30 21.01 36.99
C SER A 264 1.20 21.22 38.01
N GLU A 265 0.18 22.01 37.65
CA GLU A 265 -1.11 21.94 38.34
C GLU A 265 -1.68 20.52 38.09
N GLU A 266 -1.49 19.63 39.06
CA GLU A 266 -2.34 18.45 39.25
C GLU A 266 -3.77 18.87 39.61
#